data_AF-A0A0P9NPJ5-F1
#
_entry.id   AF-A0A0P9NPJ5-F1
#
_cell.length_a   1.000
_cell.length_b   1.000
_cell.length_c   1.000
_cell.angle_alpha   90.00
_cell.angle_beta   90.00
_cell.angle_gamma   90.00
#
_symmetry.space_group_name_H-M   'P 1'
#
loop_
_entity.id
_entity.type
_entity.pdbx_description
1 polymer ?
#
loop_
_entity_poly.entity_id
_entity_poly.type
_entity_poly.pdbx_seq_one_letter_code
_entity_poly.pdbx_strand_id
1 'polypeptide(L)'
;FFRVSLKSLLACGHNIACTHALFEDIDKDTIQIIYENDYHLIIDETIDMVEVWKEYHPQDITALAEAGMIHIADNGRVEWNHLKYPNYKGRDLSVKNKCDTGSLWLYGDNIFIARTPPCVIEAAKTTTILTYLFEGSLMAAWLKVNKLSYTPYYPEGLRSEKEIKRIIKEKLSIVDTPKKVIELQRDNKGMYAPHTFSYTWFENADSDTLKTLGSSLENARQKIMPKGEYFWTAPIGKTPYKQLKLMAHKRWQTDLEGDDDSKHRTFIPWNTRETLK
;
A
#
# COMPACT_ATOMS: atom_id res chain seq x y z
N PHE A 1 -24.06 -2.88 -1.22
CA PHE A 1 -23.42 -1.59 -0.89
C PHE A 1 -23.50 -0.68 -2.11
N PHE A 2 -24.18 0.47 -2.01
CA PHE A 2 -24.11 1.51 -3.05
C PHE A 2 -22.67 2.05 -3.05
N ARG A 3 -21.94 1.88 -4.15
CA ARG A 3 -20.64 2.56 -4.35
C ARG A 3 -20.91 4.05 -4.48
N VAL A 4 -20.78 4.79 -3.38
CA VAL A 4 -20.75 6.25 -3.43
C VAL A 4 -19.41 6.66 -4.03
N SER A 5 -19.42 7.49 -5.06
CA SER A 5 -18.19 7.93 -5.73
C SER A 5 -17.43 8.95 -4.85
N LEU A 6 -16.09 8.96 -4.92
CA LEU A 6 -15.25 9.93 -4.21
C LEU A 6 -15.72 11.36 -4.47
N LYS A 7 -15.97 11.71 -5.75
CA LYS A 7 -16.45 13.04 -6.16
C LYS A 7 -17.73 13.45 -5.43
N SER A 8 -18.66 12.51 -5.23
CA SER A 8 -19.91 12.77 -4.50
C SER A 8 -19.65 13.09 -3.03
N LEU A 9 -18.74 12.36 -2.38
CA LEU A 9 -18.37 12.64 -0.98
C LEU A 9 -17.69 13.99 -0.84
N LEU A 10 -16.75 14.27 -1.76
CA LEU A 10 -16.01 15.52 -1.82
C LEU A 10 -16.95 16.73 -1.99
N ALA A 11 -17.86 16.65 -2.97
CA ALA A 11 -18.81 17.73 -3.28
C ALA A 11 -19.81 18.00 -2.15
N CYS A 12 -20.05 17.03 -1.26
CA CYS A 12 -20.90 17.20 -0.09
C CYS A 12 -20.12 17.62 1.17
N GLY A 13 -18.81 17.88 1.08
CA GLY A 13 -18.00 18.33 2.23
C GLY A 13 -17.80 17.29 3.33
N HIS A 14 -17.87 15.99 3.01
CA HIS A 14 -17.70 14.94 4.02
C HIS A 14 -16.23 14.75 4.43
N ASN A 15 -16.01 14.29 5.67
CA ASN A 15 -14.70 13.76 6.06
C ASN A 15 -14.48 12.39 5.39
N ILE A 16 -13.37 12.24 4.67
CA ILE A 16 -13.07 11.04 3.86
C ILE A 16 -11.77 10.42 4.35
N ALA A 17 -11.83 9.14 4.73
CA ALA A 17 -10.65 8.31 4.96
C ALA A 17 -10.53 7.31 3.81
N CYS A 18 -9.34 7.20 3.22
CA CYS A 18 -9.09 6.39 2.02
C CYS A 18 -7.66 5.82 2.02
N THR A 19 -7.41 4.85 1.13
CA THR A 19 -6.06 4.28 0.94
C THR A 19 -5.24 5.10 -0.06
N HIS A 20 -3.92 4.88 -0.11
CA HIS A 20 -3.02 5.56 -1.04
C HIS A 20 -3.40 5.40 -2.52
N ALA A 21 -4.06 4.29 -2.90
CA ALA A 21 -4.57 4.06 -4.25
C ALA A 21 -5.56 5.13 -4.73
N LEU A 22 -6.15 5.93 -3.82
CA LEU A 22 -7.06 7.01 -4.20
C LEU A 22 -6.36 8.07 -5.06
N PHE A 23 -5.06 8.30 -4.87
CA PHE A 23 -4.32 9.30 -5.64
C PHE A 23 -4.23 8.95 -7.14
N GLU A 24 -4.41 7.68 -7.50
CA GLU A 24 -4.42 7.23 -8.90
C GLU A 24 -5.67 7.69 -9.66
N ASP A 25 -6.80 7.88 -8.95
CA ASP A 25 -8.12 8.24 -9.50
C ASP A 25 -8.39 9.76 -9.50
N ILE A 26 -7.43 10.58 -9.05
CA ILE A 26 -7.59 12.04 -8.98
C ILE A 26 -7.48 12.65 -10.38
N ASP A 27 -8.60 13.21 -10.85
CA ASP A 27 -8.69 13.96 -12.10
C ASP A 27 -8.94 15.47 -11.87
N LYS A 28 -9.06 16.21 -12.97
CA LYS A 28 -9.25 17.67 -12.94
C LYS A 28 -10.49 18.10 -12.14
N ASP A 29 -11.60 17.38 -12.29
CA ASP A 29 -12.83 17.70 -11.53
C ASP A 29 -12.63 17.47 -10.04
N THR A 30 -11.92 16.39 -9.69
CA THR A 30 -11.62 16.05 -8.30
C THR A 30 -10.78 17.15 -7.64
N ILE A 31 -9.76 17.63 -8.34
CA ILE A 31 -8.90 18.74 -7.90
C ILE A 31 -9.74 20.01 -7.68
N GLN A 32 -10.64 20.34 -8.60
CA GLN A 32 -11.51 21.50 -8.50
C GLN A 32 -12.42 21.42 -7.26
N ILE A 33 -13.04 20.26 -7.02
CA ILE A 33 -13.93 20.06 -5.86
C ILE A 33 -13.15 20.17 -4.55
N ILE A 34 -11.93 19.64 -4.48
CA ILE A 34 -11.05 19.75 -3.29
C ILE A 34 -10.79 21.22 -2.96
N TYR A 35 -10.43 22.01 -3.98
CA TYR A 35 -10.15 23.44 -3.84
C TYR A 35 -11.40 24.24 -3.42
N GLU A 36 -12.55 24.01 -4.07
CA GLU A 36 -13.79 24.74 -3.78
C GLU A 36 -14.36 24.46 -2.39
N ASN A 37 -14.08 23.27 -1.82
CA ASN A 37 -14.58 22.84 -0.51
C ASN A 37 -13.54 22.98 0.60
N ASP A 38 -12.41 23.65 0.37
CA ASP A 38 -11.45 23.99 1.41
C ASP A 38 -10.90 22.76 2.18
N TYR A 39 -10.73 21.62 1.50
CA TYR A 39 -10.31 20.37 2.15
C TYR A 39 -8.92 20.47 2.79
N HIS A 40 -8.80 19.86 3.97
CA HIS A 40 -7.52 19.61 4.63
C HIS A 40 -7.08 18.17 4.34
N LEU A 41 -5.94 18.00 3.66
CA LEU A 41 -5.38 16.69 3.33
C LEU A 41 -4.45 16.22 4.44
N ILE A 42 -4.68 15.01 4.95
CA ILE A 42 -3.80 14.34 5.91
C ILE A 42 -3.30 13.06 5.27
N ILE A 43 -1.98 12.91 5.16
CA ILE A 43 -1.31 11.73 4.61
C ILE A 43 -0.65 10.99 5.76
N ASP A 44 -1.05 9.74 5.99
CA ASP A 44 -0.35 8.82 6.87
C ASP A 44 0.82 8.18 6.12
N GLU A 45 2.02 8.28 6.70
CA GLU A 45 3.32 7.98 6.10
C GLU A 45 3.64 8.82 4.85
N THR A 46 4.25 8.22 3.83
CA THR A 46 4.55 8.83 2.54
C THR A 46 3.91 8.02 1.45
N ILE A 47 3.44 8.68 0.40
CA ILE A 47 2.92 8.01 -0.79
C ILE A 47 3.96 8.01 -1.91
N ASP A 48 3.91 6.99 -2.75
CA ASP A 48 4.76 6.88 -3.93
C ASP A 48 4.26 7.86 -4.99
N MET A 49 4.84 9.06 -4.98
CA MET A 49 4.48 10.14 -5.91
C MET A 49 5.05 9.96 -7.32
N VAL A 50 5.87 8.93 -7.52
CA VAL A 50 6.57 8.61 -8.77
C VAL A 50 6.58 7.09 -8.92
N GLU A 51 5.99 6.59 -9.98
CA GLU A 51 5.85 5.16 -10.22
C GLU A 51 6.12 4.79 -11.67
N VAL A 52 6.69 3.60 -11.87
CA VAL A 52 6.76 2.98 -13.20
C VAL A 52 5.34 2.55 -13.59
N TRP A 53 4.84 3.01 -14.72
CA TRP A 53 3.51 2.64 -15.19
C TRP A 53 3.54 1.27 -15.87
N LYS A 54 3.57 0.22 -15.05
CA LYS A 54 3.78 -1.19 -15.46
C LYS A 54 2.70 -1.74 -16.39
N GLU A 55 1.55 -1.09 -16.47
CA GLU A 55 0.43 -1.52 -17.34
C GLU A 55 0.68 -1.23 -18.82
N TYR A 56 1.60 -0.31 -19.14
CA TYR A 56 1.98 -0.02 -20.52
C TYR A 56 3.22 -0.81 -20.91
N HIS A 57 3.08 -1.64 -21.95
CA HIS A 57 4.21 -2.39 -22.46
C HIS A 57 5.14 -1.45 -23.27
N PRO A 58 6.48 -1.61 -23.20
CA PRO A 58 7.43 -0.82 -23.97
C PRO A 58 7.13 -0.70 -25.47
N GLN A 59 6.63 -1.77 -26.09
CA GLN A 59 6.27 -1.77 -27.52
C GLN A 59 5.06 -0.88 -27.82
N ASP A 60 4.10 -0.78 -26.90
CA ASP A 60 2.93 0.10 -27.08
C ASP A 60 3.36 1.57 -27.01
N ILE A 61 4.35 1.88 -26.15
CA ILE A 61 4.94 3.22 -26.06
C ILE A 61 5.62 3.61 -27.38
N THR A 62 6.41 2.70 -27.95
CA THR A 62 7.04 2.91 -29.27
C THR A 62 5.98 3.12 -30.35
N ALA A 63 4.92 2.31 -30.38
CA ALA A 63 3.84 2.46 -31.35
C ALA A 63 3.11 3.83 -31.23
N LEU A 64 2.89 4.33 -30.01
CA LEU A 64 2.31 5.66 -29.79
C LEU A 64 3.20 6.78 -30.33
N ALA A 65 4.51 6.68 -30.11
CA ALA A 65 5.49 7.64 -30.61
C ALA A 65 5.57 7.62 -32.15
N GLU A 66 5.67 6.43 -32.76
CA GLU A 66 5.71 6.26 -34.22
C GLU A 66 4.41 6.72 -34.91
N ALA A 67 3.27 6.49 -34.27
CA ALA A 67 1.98 7.02 -34.72
C ALA A 67 1.88 8.56 -34.60
N GLY A 68 2.83 9.20 -33.91
CA GLY A 68 2.84 10.64 -33.64
C GLY A 68 1.71 11.07 -32.69
N MET A 69 1.26 10.18 -31.82
CA MET A 69 0.23 10.44 -30.81
C MET A 69 0.79 11.16 -29.59
N ILE A 70 2.06 10.90 -29.27
CA ILE A 70 2.78 11.54 -28.18
C ILE A 70 4.08 12.18 -28.68
N HIS A 71 4.52 13.22 -27.97
CA HIS A 71 5.81 13.89 -28.14
C HIS A 71 6.52 13.94 -26.80
N ILE A 72 7.86 13.88 -26.81
CA ILE A 72 8.67 13.96 -25.59
C ILE A 72 9.34 15.31 -25.55
N ALA A 73 9.04 16.10 -24.52
CA ALA A 73 9.68 17.38 -24.27
C ALA A 73 11.13 17.18 -23.77
N ASP A 74 11.96 18.22 -23.86
CA ASP A 74 13.39 18.17 -23.49
C ASP A 74 13.66 17.68 -22.05
N ASN A 75 12.70 17.89 -21.14
CA ASN A 75 12.78 17.45 -19.75
C ASN A 75 12.26 16.01 -19.51
N GLY A 76 11.94 15.28 -20.58
CA GLY A 76 11.38 13.94 -20.56
C GLY A 76 9.87 13.87 -20.32
N ARG A 77 9.16 15.01 -20.24
CA ARG A 77 7.69 15.02 -20.09
C ARG A 77 7.04 14.55 -21.39
N VAL A 78 6.03 13.67 -21.27
CA VAL A 78 5.23 13.20 -22.40
C VAL A 78 4.09 14.17 -22.64
N GLU A 79 3.90 14.60 -23.88
CA GLU A 79 2.85 15.51 -24.30
C GLU A 79 1.97 14.84 -25.34
N TRP A 80 0.65 14.96 -25.18
CA TRP A 80 -0.30 14.41 -26.14
C TRP A 80 -0.41 15.33 -27.36
N ASN A 81 -0.43 14.75 -28.56
CA ASN A 81 -0.59 15.50 -29.80
C ASN A 81 -2.07 15.89 -30.03
N HIS A 82 -2.53 16.92 -29.32
CA HIS A 82 -3.88 17.46 -29.47
C HIS A 82 -4.16 18.04 -30.86
N LEU A 83 -3.13 18.44 -31.61
CA LEU A 83 -3.31 18.94 -32.98
C LEU A 83 -3.76 17.81 -33.92
N LYS A 84 -3.15 16.62 -33.80
CA LYS A 84 -3.48 15.46 -34.63
C LYS A 84 -4.63 14.64 -34.07
N TYR A 85 -4.79 14.60 -32.74
CA TYR A 85 -5.77 13.76 -32.05
C TYR A 85 -6.56 14.53 -30.96
N PRO A 86 -7.31 15.59 -31.31
CA PRO A 86 -8.00 16.45 -30.33
C PRO A 86 -9.14 15.72 -29.58
N ASN A 87 -9.87 14.85 -30.28
CA ASN A 87 -11.07 14.18 -29.77
C ASN A 87 -10.87 12.68 -29.54
N TYR A 88 -9.65 12.27 -29.18
CA TYR A 88 -9.32 10.86 -28.96
C TYR A 88 -10.13 10.27 -27.80
N LYS A 89 -10.79 9.13 -28.05
CA LYS A 89 -11.60 8.36 -27.09
C LYS A 89 -11.29 6.86 -27.12
N GLY A 90 -10.12 6.49 -27.67
CA GLY A 90 -9.71 5.11 -27.87
C GLY A 90 -9.06 4.47 -26.64
N ARG A 91 -8.32 3.39 -26.88
CA ARG A 91 -7.66 2.57 -25.85
C ARG A 91 -6.69 3.36 -24.98
N ASP A 92 -5.98 4.31 -25.56
CA ASP A 92 -4.89 5.07 -24.92
C ASP A 92 -5.39 6.34 -24.20
N LEU A 93 -6.68 6.40 -23.86
CA LEU A 93 -7.29 7.58 -23.22
C LEU A 93 -6.62 7.90 -21.87
N SER A 94 -6.17 6.87 -21.15
CA SER A 94 -5.40 7.03 -19.91
C SER A 94 -4.08 7.78 -20.15
N VAL A 95 -3.36 7.50 -21.25
CA VAL A 95 -2.12 8.20 -21.62
C VAL A 95 -2.42 9.66 -21.89
N LYS A 96 -3.44 9.95 -22.71
CA LYS A 96 -3.90 11.32 -22.96
C LYS A 96 -4.21 12.05 -21.65
N ASN A 97 -4.97 11.43 -20.75
CA ASN A 97 -5.36 12.04 -19.48
C ASN A 97 -4.15 12.36 -18.61
N LYS A 98 -3.16 11.45 -18.51
CA LYS A 98 -1.92 11.72 -17.76
C LYS A 98 -1.05 12.78 -18.43
N CYS A 99 -1.01 12.87 -19.76
CA CYS A 99 -0.37 14.00 -20.44
C CYS A 99 -1.08 15.32 -20.12
N ASP A 100 -2.42 15.33 -20.10
CA ASP A 100 -3.25 16.51 -19.88
C ASP A 100 -3.19 17.07 -18.45
N THR A 101 -2.82 16.22 -17.49
CA THR A 101 -2.52 16.60 -16.10
C THR A 101 -1.03 16.88 -15.88
N GLY A 102 -0.20 16.76 -16.93
CA GLY A 102 1.24 16.93 -16.85
C GLY A 102 1.90 15.88 -15.95
N SER A 103 1.35 14.67 -15.92
CA SER A 103 1.62 13.62 -14.95
C SER A 103 2.35 12.40 -15.55
N LEU A 104 2.85 12.51 -16.79
CA LEU A 104 3.53 11.43 -17.52
C LEU A 104 4.92 11.84 -18.05
N TRP A 105 5.91 10.98 -17.83
CA TRP A 105 7.29 11.12 -18.27
C TRP A 105 7.77 9.85 -18.97
N LEU A 106 8.75 10.01 -19.84
CA LEU A 106 9.51 8.91 -20.44
C LEU A 106 10.90 8.85 -19.80
N TYR A 107 11.27 7.68 -19.30
CA TYR A 107 12.62 7.38 -18.83
C TYR A 107 13.30 6.43 -19.82
N GLY A 108 14.50 6.79 -20.26
CA GLY A 108 15.14 6.13 -21.41
C GLY A 108 14.25 6.27 -22.65
N ASP A 109 14.06 5.16 -23.37
CA ASP A 109 13.33 5.18 -24.65
C ASP A 109 11.92 4.57 -24.56
N ASN A 110 11.60 3.85 -23.48
CA ASN A 110 10.42 2.99 -23.47
C ASN A 110 9.83 2.68 -22.09
N ILE A 111 10.13 3.48 -21.07
CA ILE A 111 9.57 3.31 -19.73
C ILE A 111 8.75 4.55 -19.39
N PHE A 112 7.43 4.38 -19.29
CA PHE A 112 6.57 5.43 -18.74
C PHE A 112 6.71 5.50 -17.23
N ILE A 113 6.94 6.72 -16.76
CA ILE A 113 6.92 7.10 -15.36
C ILE A 113 5.69 7.98 -15.14
N ALA A 114 4.74 7.49 -14.37
CA ALA A 114 3.62 8.28 -13.88
C ALA A 114 4.09 9.04 -12.63
N ARG A 115 3.73 10.31 -12.52
CA ARG A 115 3.88 11.07 -11.27
C ARG A 115 2.53 11.59 -10.85
N THR A 116 2.30 11.67 -9.55
CA THR A 116 1.18 12.47 -9.03
C THR A 116 1.44 13.93 -9.42
N PRO A 117 0.45 14.67 -9.95
CA PRO A 117 0.63 16.06 -10.30
C PRO A 117 0.64 16.95 -9.03
N PRO A 118 1.48 17.99 -8.96
CA PRO A 118 1.62 18.81 -7.75
C PRO A 118 0.35 19.54 -7.34
N CYS A 119 -0.53 19.83 -8.31
CA CYS A 119 -1.81 20.49 -8.09
C CYS A 119 -2.73 19.75 -7.12
N VAL A 120 -2.54 18.44 -6.90
CA VAL A 120 -3.31 17.69 -5.90
C VAL A 120 -3.02 18.17 -4.47
N ILE A 121 -1.74 18.46 -4.18
CA ILE A 121 -1.34 18.99 -2.87
C ILE A 121 -1.71 20.47 -2.77
N GLU A 122 -1.55 21.22 -3.87
CA GLU A 122 -1.81 22.66 -3.90
C GLU A 122 -3.31 23.00 -3.84
N ALA A 123 -4.19 22.09 -4.29
CA ALA A 123 -5.63 22.28 -4.22
C ALA A 123 -6.17 22.17 -2.79
N ALA A 124 -5.51 21.42 -1.91
CA ALA A 124 -5.90 21.33 -0.52
C ALA A 124 -5.54 22.62 0.23
N LYS A 125 -6.44 23.06 1.13
CA LYS A 125 -6.22 24.24 1.99
C LYS A 125 -4.99 24.09 2.87
N THR A 126 -4.79 22.89 3.41
CA THR A 126 -3.54 22.49 4.07
C THR A 126 -3.25 21.04 3.75
N THR A 127 -1.97 20.69 3.67
CA THR A 127 -1.53 19.29 3.60
C THR A 127 -0.60 18.98 4.78
N THR A 128 -0.96 17.96 5.57
CA THR A 128 -0.19 17.47 6.70
C THR A 128 0.27 16.04 6.43
N ILE A 129 1.57 15.78 6.57
CA ILE A 129 2.17 14.46 6.36
C ILE A 129 2.63 13.93 7.72
N LEU A 130 2.04 12.82 8.16
CA LEU A 130 2.34 12.16 9.42
C LEU A 130 3.32 11.02 9.15
N THR A 131 4.62 11.28 9.27
CA THR A 131 5.63 10.28 8.90
C THR A 131 6.91 10.39 9.72
N TYR A 132 7.67 9.29 9.73
CA TYR A 132 9.00 9.20 10.32
C TYR A 132 10.06 9.30 9.21
N LEU A 133 11.16 10.02 9.47
CA LEU A 133 12.30 10.19 8.55
C LEU A 133 11.93 10.70 7.14
N PHE A 134 11.10 11.75 7.07
CA PHE A 134 10.56 12.27 5.81
C PHE A 134 11.63 12.62 4.75
N GLU A 135 12.74 13.24 5.14
CA GLU A 135 13.80 13.72 4.23
C GLU A 135 14.41 12.61 3.34
N GLY A 136 14.37 11.35 3.78
CA GLY A 136 14.86 10.21 3.00
C GLY A 136 13.84 9.61 2.03
N SER A 137 12.62 10.14 1.98
CA SER A 137 11.52 9.57 1.20
C SER A 137 11.48 10.05 -0.25
N LEU A 138 10.87 9.25 -1.12
CA LEU A 138 10.60 9.62 -2.51
C LEU A 138 9.68 10.85 -2.59
N MET A 139 8.74 10.99 -1.65
CA MET A 139 7.84 12.13 -1.57
C MET A 139 8.60 13.43 -1.26
N ALA A 140 9.59 13.43 -0.36
CA ALA A 140 10.43 14.60 -0.11
C ALA A 140 11.25 15.02 -1.35
N ALA A 141 11.82 14.05 -2.07
CA ALA A 141 12.49 14.33 -3.35
C ALA A 141 11.52 14.90 -4.40
N TRP A 142 10.31 14.36 -4.49
CA TRP A 142 9.26 14.84 -5.39
C TRP A 142 8.81 16.26 -5.04
N LEU A 143 8.66 16.62 -3.75
CA LEU A 143 8.36 18.00 -3.32
C LEU A 143 9.45 18.96 -3.79
N LYS A 144 10.73 18.57 -3.62
CA LYS A 144 11.88 19.37 -4.05
C LYS A 144 11.89 19.61 -5.56
N VAL A 145 11.63 18.58 -6.37
CA VAL A 145 11.56 18.70 -7.84
C VAL A 145 10.43 19.64 -8.26
N ASN A 146 9.29 19.60 -7.57
CA ASN A 146 8.15 20.48 -7.84
C ASN A 146 8.24 21.84 -7.13
N LYS A 147 9.32 22.12 -6.41
CA LYS A 147 9.53 23.37 -5.67
C LYS A 147 8.45 23.66 -4.61
N LEU A 148 7.90 22.60 -4.02
CA LEU A 148 6.93 22.70 -2.93
C LEU A 148 7.66 22.75 -1.59
N SER A 149 7.48 23.84 -0.84
CA SER A 149 8.08 24.02 0.49
C SER A 149 7.25 23.31 1.57
N TYR A 150 7.93 22.76 2.57
CA TYR A 150 7.30 22.19 3.76
C TYR A 150 8.09 22.58 5.02
N THR A 151 7.45 22.52 6.18
CA THR A 151 8.08 22.77 7.48
C THR A 151 7.87 21.56 8.38
N PRO A 152 8.92 20.95 8.95
CA PRO A 152 8.75 19.87 9.91
C PRO A 152 8.13 20.42 11.19
N TYR A 153 7.12 19.71 11.69
CA TYR A 153 6.48 20.01 12.96
C TYR A 153 6.66 18.84 13.91
N TYR A 154 7.26 19.10 15.07
CA TYR A 154 7.45 18.12 16.13
C TYR A 154 6.56 18.53 17.31
N PRO A 155 5.48 17.77 17.61
CA PRO A 155 4.60 18.09 18.72
C PRO A 155 5.36 18.08 20.05
N GLU A 156 5.11 19.09 20.88
CA GLU A 156 5.65 19.13 22.24
C GLU A 156 4.95 18.09 23.15
N GLY A 157 5.63 17.65 24.21
CA GLY A 157 5.07 16.71 25.19
C GLY A 157 4.96 15.26 24.71
N LEU A 158 5.53 14.92 23.55
CA LEU A 158 5.67 13.52 23.14
C LEU A 158 6.67 12.79 24.03
N ARG A 159 6.37 11.53 24.35
CA ARG A 159 7.29 10.66 25.07
C ARG A 159 8.53 10.41 24.23
N SER A 160 9.69 10.38 24.88
CA SER A 160 10.92 9.96 24.19
C SER A 160 10.79 8.52 23.68
N GLU A 161 11.48 8.20 22.58
CA GLU A 161 11.53 6.83 22.05
C GLU A 161 11.95 5.80 23.12
N LYS A 162 12.91 6.17 23.97
CA LYS A 162 13.36 5.35 25.10
C LYS A 162 12.24 5.07 26.10
N GLU A 163 11.44 6.07 26.43
CA GLU A 163 10.29 5.91 27.32
C GLU A 163 9.21 5.04 26.68
N ILE A 164 8.89 5.27 25.41
CA ILE A 164 7.93 4.45 24.65
C ILE A 164 8.39 2.99 24.63
N LYS A 165 9.65 2.72 24.28
CA LYS A 165 10.22 1.37 24.29
C LYS A 165 10.14 0.71 25.65
N ARG A 166 10.39 1.46 26.74
CA ARG A 166 10.22 0.94 28.10
C ARG A 166 8.77 0.56 28.39
N ILE A 167 7.81 1.44 28.10
CA ILE A 167 6.38 1.18 28.31
C ILE A 167 5.91 -0.04 27.50
N ILE A 168 6.32 -0.13 26.23
CA ILE A 168 5.99 -1.28 25.37
C ILE A 168 6.60 -2.55 25.95
N LYS A 169 7.88 -2.52 26.33
CA LYS A 169 8.58 -3.68 26.91
C LYS A 169 7.91 -4.18 28.19
N GLU A 170 7.44 -3.29 29.05
CA GLU A 170 6.70 -3.64 30.27
C GLU A 170 5.33 -4.27 29.99
N LYS A 171 4.74 -3.96 28.83
CA LYS A 171 3.45 -4.52 28.39
C LYS A 171 3.57 -5.73 27.47
N LEU A 172 4.77 -6.01 26.96
CA LEU A 172 5.01 -7.08 26.01
C LEU A 172 5.45 -8.35 26.74
N SER A 173 4.62 -9.38 26.71
CA SER A 173 5.00 -10.74 27.12
C SER A 173 5.39 -11.54 25.89
N ILE A 174 6.70 -11.73 25.67
CA ILE A 174 7.19 -12.62 24.61
C ILE A 174 7.05 -14.05 25.08
N VAL A 175 6.48 -14.89 24.23
CA VAL A 175 6.17 -16.29 24.51
C VAL A 175 7.19 -17.18 23.81
N ASP A 176 7.70 -18.19 24.52
CA ASP A 176 8.55 -19.21 23.91
C ASP A 176 7.81 -19.95 22.78
N THR A 177 8.50 -20.11 21.65
CA THR A 177 7.96 -20.85 20.52
C THR A 177 7.71 -22.31 20.91
N PRO A 178 6.51 -22.89 20.67
CA PRO A 178 6.23 -24.27 21.04
C PRO A 178 7.18 -25.25 20.35
N LYS A 179 7.61 -26.30 21.07
CA LYS A 179 8.57 -27.29 20.53
C LYS A 179 8.20 -27.84 19.16
N LYS A 180 6.92 -28.19 18.96
CA LYS A 180 6.41 -28.69 17.68
C LYS A 180 6.54 -27.67 16.54
N VAL A 181 6.44 -26.37 16.84
CA VAL A 181 6.64 -25.30 15.85
C VAL A 181 8.12 -25.16 15.49
N ILE A 182 9.01 -25.29 16.48
CA ILE A 182 10.46 -25.33 16.25
C ILE A 182 10.85 -26.58 15.42
N GLU A 183 10.23 -27.72 15.67
CA GLU A 183 10.46 -28.97 14.91
C GLU A 183 10.06 -28.83 13.44
N LEU A 184 9.01 -28.07 13.13
CA LEU A 184 8.62 -27.75 11.74
C LEU A 184 9.65 -26.87 11.01
N GLN A 185 10.49 -26.15 11.74
CA GLN A 185 11.60 -25.36 11.18
C GLN A 185 12.87 -26.19 10.99
N ARG A 186 12.76 -27.51 10.95
CA ARG A 186 13.87 -28.42 10.66
C ARG A 186 13.57 -29.26 9.42
N ASP A 187 14.59 -29.49 8.61
CA ASP A 187 14.50 -30.41 7.47
C ASP A 187 14.63 -31.87 7.92
N ASN A 188 14.55 -32.80 6.96
CA ASN A 188 14.69 -34.25 7.21
C ASN A 188 16.05 -34.66 7.80
N LYS A 189 17.05 -33.77 7.77
CA LYS A 189 18.39 -33.96 8.33
C LYS A 189 18.55 -33.25 9.69
N GLY A 190 17.47 -32.64 10.21
CA GLY A 190 17.46 -31.91 11.47
C GLY A 190 18.08 -30.50 11.40
N MET A 191 18.44 -30.02 10.20
CA MET A 191 19.01 -28.70 9.98
C MET A 191 17.92 -27.62 9.89
N TYR A 192 18.27 -26.39 10.25
CA TYR A 192 17.34 -25.27 10.19
C TYR A 192 16.84 -25.01 8.76
N ALA A 193 15.52 -24.93 8.60
CA ALA A 193 14.83 -24.67 7.34
C ALA A 193 14.35 -23.20 7.30
N PRO A 194 15.11 -22.27 6.69
CA PRO A 194 14.83 -20.83 6.76
C PRO A 194 13.55 -20.40 6.04
N HIS A 195 13.04 -21.24 5.15
CA HIS A 195 11.83 -20.94 4.36
C HIS A 195 10.54 -21.50 4.99
N THR A 196 10.63 -22.19 6.14
CA THR A 196 9.46 -22.62 6.90
C THR A 196 8.63 -21.40 7.33
N PHE A 197 7.31 -21.48 7.16
CA PHE A 197 6.34 -20.39 7.36
C PHE A 197 6.37 -19.25 6.33
N SER A 198 7.11 -19.40 5.24
CA SER A 198 6.95 -18.54 4.06
C SER A 198 5.61 -18.76 3.36
N TYR A 199 5.21 -17.84 2.47
CA TYR A 199 4.00 -18.00 1.64
C TYR A 199 3.96 -19.36 0.92
N THR A 200 5.05 -19.69 0.21
CA THR A 200 5.17 -20.94 -0.54
C THR A 200 5.18 -22.17 0.37
N TRP A 201 5.70 -22.06 1.60
CA TRP A 201 5.62 -23.15 2.56
C TRP A 201 4.17 -23.45 2.95
N PHE A 202 3.38 -22.41 3.24
CA PHE A 202 1.96 -22.59 3.56
C PHE A 202 1.22 -23.24 2.39
N GLU A 203 1.43 -22.78 1.14
CA GLU A 203 0.78 -23.38 -0.04
C GLU A 203 1.03 -24.88 -0.19
N ASN A 204 2.23 -25.35 0.17
CA ASN A 204 2.64 -26.74 0.01
C ASN A 204 2.48 -27.61 1.27
N ALA A 205 2.16 -27.02 2.43
CA ALA A 205 2.01 -27.74 3.68
C ALA A 205 0.77 -28.65 3.65
N ASP A 206 0.95 -29.91 4.07
CA ASP A 206 -0.15 -30.86 4.17
C ASP A 206 -1.08 -30.54 5.36
N SER A 207 -2.29 -31.15 5.34
CA SER A 207 -3.31 -30.86 6.33
C SER A 207 -2.93 -31.24 7.77
N ASP A 208 -2.10 -32.26 7.96
CA ASP A 208 -1.74 -32.74 9.30
C ASP A 208 -0.62 -31.90 9.92
N THR A 209 0.33 -31.45 9.10
CA THR A 209 1.32 -30.42 9.44
C THR A 209 0.62 -29.15 9.91
N LEU A 210 -0.40 -28.69 9.18
CA LEU A 210 -1.17 -27.49 9.52
C LEU A 210 -1.99 -27.65 10.80
N LYS A 211 -2.69 -28.77 10.98
CA LYS A 211 -3.40 -29.07 12.25
C LYS A 211 -2.44 -29.09 13.43
N THR A 212 -1.24 -29.64 13.23
CA THR A 212 -0.18 -29.70 14.26
C THR A 212 0.32 -28.30 14.63
N LEU A 213 0.58 -27.46 13.63
CA LEU A 213 0.95 -26.06 13.82
C LEU A 213 -0.16 -25.30 14.58
N GLY A 214 -1.39 -25.35 14.09
CA GLY A 214 -2.55 -24.68 14.69
C GLY A 214 -2.80 -25.11 16.13
N SER A 215 -2.84 -26.41 16.39
CA SER A 215 -3.02 -26.94 17.75
C SER A 215 -1.89 -26.52 18.69
N SER A 216 -0.66 -26.45 18.19
CA SER A 216 0.50 -26.06 19.01
C SER A 216 0.45 -24.57 19.38
N LEU A 217 0.08 -23.72 18.43
CA LEU A 217 -0.10 -22.28 18.66
C LEU A 217 -1.28 -22.02 19.59
N GLU A 218 -2.41 -22.70 19.40
CA GLU A 218 -3.60 -22.54 20.24
C GLU A 218 -3.33 -23.01 21.67
N ASN A 219 -2.62 -24.13 21.85
CA ASN A 219 -2.20 -24.58 23.18
C ASN A 219 -1.27 -23.56 23.88
N ALA A 220 -0.36 -22.94 23.13
CA ALA A 220 0.53 -21.91 23.67
C ALA A 220 -0.25 -20.66 24.07
N ARG A 221 -1.17 -20.22 23.21
CA ARG A 221 -2.10 -19.12 23.49
C ARG A 221 -2.95 -19.39 24.72
N GLN A 222 -3.60 -20.55 24.82
CA GLN A 222 -4.46 -20.90 25.96
C GLN A 222 -3.73 -20.89 27.30
N LYS A 223 -2.45 -21.30 27.33
CA LYS A 223 -1.64 -21.27 28.55
C LYS A 223 -1.42 -19.85 29.09
N ILE A 224 -1.33 -18.87 28.19
CA ILE A 224 -0.88 -17.51 28.52
C ILE A 224 -2.05 -16.55 28.56
N MET A 225 -3.03 -16.78 27.71
CA MET A 225 -4.22 -15.97 27.56
C MET A 225 -5.43 -16.89 27.37
N PRO A 226 -5.92 -17.52 28.45
CA PRO A 226 -7.06 -18.44 28.38
C PRO A 226 -8.38 -17.76 27.99
N LYS A 227 -8.48 -16.45 28.22
CA LYS A 227 -9.66 -15.62 27.91
C LYS A 227 -9.21 -14.28 27.31
N GLY A 228 -10.09 -13.67 26.53
CA GLY A 228 -9.85 -12.38 25.88
C GLY A 228 -9.84 -12.49 24.36
N GLU A 229 -9.98 -11.34 23.72
CA GLU A 229 -9.85 -11.20 22.28
C GLU A 229 -8.37 -11.23 21.89
N TYR A 230 -8.09 -11.73 20.70
CA TYR A 230 -6.73 -11.79 20.18
C TYR A 230 -6.71 -11.85 18.67
N PHE A 231 -5.58 -11.41 18.15
CA PHE A 231 -5.33 -11.34 16.72
C PHE A 231 -4.26 -12.37 16.36
N TRP A 232 -4.34 -12.83 15.13
CA TRP A 232 -3.32 -13.66 14.51
C TRP A 232 -3.22 -13.24 13.04
N THR A 233 -2.05 -13.45 12.45
CA THR A 233 -1.78 -13.11 11.06
C THR A 233 -1.26 -14.33 10.32
N ALA A 234 -1.55 -14.40 9.02
CA ALA A 234 -1.00 -15.41 8.13
C ALA A 234 -0.95 -14.89 6.69
N PRO A 235 -0.22 -15.56 5.79
CA PRO A 235 -0.14 -15.13 4.40
C PRO A 235 -1.51 -15.17 3.70
N ILE A 236 -1.77 -14.19 2.83
CA ILE A 236 -3.03 -14.02 2.10
C ILE A 236 -3.00 -14.85 0.81
N GLY A 237 -3.91 -15.82 0.64
CA GLY A 237 -4.07 -16.57 -0.62
C GLY A 237 -5.21 -17.59 -0.55
N LYS A 238 -5.76 -18.03 -1.70
CA LYS A 238 -6.90 -18.97 -1.79
C LYS A 238 -6.65 -20.30 -1.05
N THR A 239 -5.40 -20.78 -1.04
CA THR A 239 -4.99 -22.02 -0.39
C THR A 239 -4.55 -21.80 1.06
N PRO A 240 -3.66 -20.83 1.38
CA PRO A 240 -3.33 -20.48 2.77
C PRO A 240 -4.55 -20.14 3.61
N TYR A 241 -5.54 -19.41 3.07
CA TYR A 241 -6.76 -19.07 3.80
C TYR A 241 -7.63 -20.28 4.15
N LYS A 242 -7.81 -21.24 3.22
CA LYS A 242 -8.51 -22.50 3.50
C LYS A 242 -7.75 -23.35 4.52
N GLN A 243 -6.42 -23.33 4.47
CA GLN A 243 -5.55 -24.02 5.41
C GLN A 243 -5.59 -23.40 6.81
N LEU A 244 -5.82 -22.09 6.94
CA LEU A 244 -6.05 -21.44 8.23
C LEU A 244 -7.31 -21.99 8.92
N LYS A 245 -8.39 -22.24 8.17
CA LYS A 245 -9.58 -22.91 8.71
C LYS A 245 -9.29 -24.32 9.23
N LEU A 246 -8.28 -25.01 8.68
CA LEU A 246 -7.83 -26.33 9.17
C LEU A 246 -7.00 -26.24 10.45
N MET A 247 -6.26 -25.13 10.66
CA MET A 247 -5.49 -24.88 11.88
C MET A 247 -6.39 -24.54 13.08
N ALA A 248 -7.58 -24.02 12.80
CA ALA A 248 -8.46 -23.38 13.76
C ALA A 248 -9.69 -24.28 14.05
N HIS A 249 -9.64 -25.07 15.12
CA HIS A 249 -10.81 -25.83 15.59
C HIS A 249 -11.95 -24.86 15.98
N LYS A 250 -12.89 -24.64 15.05
CA LYS A 250 -14.23 -24.02 15.24
C LYS A 250 -14.29 -22.73 16.09
N ARG A 251 -14.63 -21.61 15.44
CA ARG A 251 -14.96 -20.25 15.98
C ARG A 251 -13.85 -19.20 15.83
N TRP A 252 -13.22 -19.16 14.68
CA TRP A 252 -12.44 -17.99 14.28
C TRP A 252 -13.34 -17.23 13.34
N GLN A 253 -14.06 -16.24 13.87
CA GLN A 253 -14.72 -15.26 13.02
C GLN A 253 -13.61 -14.53 12.29
N THR A 254 -13.50 -14.81 11.00
CA THR A 254 -12.76 -13.96 10.09
C THR A 254 -13.80 -13.11 9.40
N ASP A 255 -13.62 -11.80 9.36
CA ASP A 255 -14.43 -10.85 8.59
C ASP A 255 -14.35 -11.08 7.05
N LEU A 256 -13.79 -12.24 6.66
CA LEU A 256 -13.40 -12.70 5.33
C LEU A 256 -14.33 -13.82 4.80
N GLU A 257 -15.43 -14.13 5.50
CA GLU A 257 -16.41 -15.11 5.00
C GLU A 257 -17.30 -14.47 3.92
N GLY A 258 -16.88 -14.58 2.65
CA GLY A 258 -17.72 -14.27 1.48
C GLY A 258 -17.09 -13.43 0.37
N ASP A 259 -15.97 -12.73 0.61
CA ASP A 259 -15.37 -11.78 -0.34
C ASP A 259 -13.91 -12.13 -0.68
N ASP A 260 -13.71 -13.22 -1.42
CA ASP A 260 -12.39 -13.85 -1.59
C ASP A 260 -11.54 -13.34 -2.77
N ASP A 261 -12.02 -12.34 -3.54
CA ASP A 261 -11.41 -11.95 -4.82
C ASP A 261 -10.90 -10.49 -4.92
N SER A 262 -10.98 -9.66 -3.86
CA SER A 262 -10.48 -8.28 -3.94
C SER A 262 -8.98 -8.17 -3.57
N LYS A 263 -8.20 -7.50 -4.43
CA LYS A 263 -6.78 -7.14 -4.22
C LYS A 263 -6.58 -6.05 -3.14
N HIS A 264 -7.65 -5.53 -2.55
CA HIS A 264 -7.65 -4.43 -1.59
C HIS A 264 -8.27 -4.85 -0.26
N ARG A 265 -7.67 -5.85 0.40
CA ARG A 265 -8.13 -6.32 1.71
C ARG A 265 -7.40 -5.61 2.84
N THR A 266 -8.13 -5.32 3.92
CA THR A 266 -7.63 -4.81 5.21
C THR A 266 -6.71 -5.84 5.83
N PHE A 267 -5.46 -5.80 5.38
CA PHE A 267 -4.31 -6.26 6.12
C PHE A 267 -4.00 -5.19 7.17
N ILE A 268 -3.70 -5.56 8.42
CA ILE A 268 -2.82 -4.70 9.21
C ILE A 268 -1.45 -4.93 8.58
N PRO A 269 -0.88 -3.95 7.86
CA PRO A 269 0.46 -4.06 7.36
C PRO A 269 1.39 -4.17 8.57
N TRP A 270 1.95 -5.34 8.80
CA TRP A 270 3.28 -5.38 9.38
C TRP A 270 4.24 -4.92 8.29
N ASN A 271 4.26 -3.61 8.04
CA ASN A 271 5.45 -2.94 7.54
C ASN A 271 6.50 -3.02 8.67
N THR A 272 7.06 -4.21 8.89
CA THR A 272 8.32 -4.34 9.61
C THR A 272 9.45 -3.93 8.67
N ARG A 273 9.49 -2.63 8.36
CA ARG A 273 10.77 -1.94 8.30
C ARG A 273 11.09 -1.45 9.71
N GLU A 274 11.22 -2.39 10.64
CA GLU A 274 12.18 -2.18 11.73
C GLU A 274 13.57 -2.33 11.08
N THR A 275 14.05 -1.28 10.42
CA THR A 275 15.49 -1.09 10.30
C THR A 275 15.99 -0.64 11.67
N LEU A 276 16.04 -1.58 12.61
CA LEU A 276 16.89 -1.48 13.78
C LEU A 276 18.33 -1.56 13.27
N LYS A 277 19.01 -0.42 13.24
CA LYS A 277 20.45 -0.38 13.49
C LYS A 277 20.66 -0.02 14.95
#